data_AF-A0A063Z8N1-F1
#
_entry.id   AF-A0A063Z8N1-F1
#
_cell.length_a   1.000
_cell.length_b   1.000
_cell.length_c   1.000
_cell.angle_alpha   90.00
_cell.angle_beta   90.00
_cell.angle_gamma   90.00
#
_symmetry.space_group_name_H-M   'P 1'
#
loop_
_entity.id
_entity.type
_entity.pdbx_description
1 polymer ?
#
loop_
_entity_poly.entity_id
_entity_poly.type
_entity_poly.pdbx_seq_one_letter_code
_entity_poly.pdbx_strand_id
1 'polypeptide(L)' 'AASDIDFVVEFEPMTPAEHAEAYFGLAEDLARLFCRKIDLVERSAIRNPIFRESVEETCKDVYAVA' A
#
# COMPACT_ATOMS: atom_id res chain seq x y z
N ALA A 1 18.73 7.01 -11.96
CA ALA A 1 18.03 6.15 -10.98
C ALA A 1 16.59 6.62 -10.91
N ALA A 2 15.61 5.76 -11.20
CA ALA A 2 14.21 6.09 -11.00
C ALA A 2 13.83 5.57 -9.61
N SER A 3 13.38 6.46 -8.72
CA SER A 3 12.92 6.08 -7.38
C SER A 3 11.66 5.22 -7.48
N ASP A 4 11.56 4.21 -6.62
CA ASP A 4 10.33 3.44 -6.40
C ASP A 4 9.23 4.38 -5.85
N ILE A 5 7.96 3.98 -5.98
CA ILE A 5 6.80 4.68 -5.40
C ILE A 5 6.24 3.79 -4.31
N ASP A 6 6.13 4.33 -3.10
CA ASP A 6 5.61 3.63 -1.93
C ASP A 6 4.13 4.02 -1.71
N PHE A 7 3.27 3.02 -1.53
CA PHE A 7 1.87 3.18 -1.15
C PHE A 7 1.61 2.49 0.18
N VAL A 8 0.94 3.20 1.08
CA VAL A 8 0.35 2.62 2.29
C VAL A 8 -1.14 2.43 2.03
N VAL A 9 -1.63 1.22 2.27
CA VAL A 9 -3.02 0.85 2.00
C VAL A 9 -3.71 0.22 3.20
N GLU A 10 -5.03 0.35 3.22
CA GLU A 10 -5.94 -0.33 4.11
C GLU A 10 -7.06 -0.94 3.26
N PHE A 11 -7.38 -2.20 3.50
CA PHE A 11 -8.47 -2.91 2.84
C PHE A 11 -9.60 -3.16 3.83
N GLU A 12 -10.84 -3.21 3.33
CA GLU A 12 -11.96 -3.69 4.13
C GLU A 12 -11.77 -5.18 4.51
N PRO A 13 -12.45 -5.67 5.57
CA PRO A 13 -12.38 -7.08 5.93
C PRO A 13 -12.85 -8.01 4.79
N MET A 14 -12.00 -8.96 4.42
CA MET A 14 -12.23 -9.91 3.33
C MET A 14 -11.78 -11.32 3.72
N THR A 15 -12.18 -12.33 2.94
CA THR A 15 -11.55 -13.65 3.06
C THR A 15 -10.08 -13.61 2.63
N PRO A 16 -9.21 -14.54 3.08
CA PRO A 16 -7.80 -14.55 2.67
C PRO A 16 -7.58 -14.63 1.16
N ALA A 17 -8.47 -15.30 0.42
CA ALA A 17 -8.35 -15.43 -1.03
C ALA A 17 -8.68 -14.10 -1.74
N GLU A 18 -9.77 -13.45 -1.35
CA GLU A 18 -10.18 -12.14 -1.88
C GLU A 18 -9.14 -11.06 -1.54
N HIS A 19 -8.61 -11.09 -0.32
CA HIS A 19 -7.56 -10.15 0.11
C HIS A 19 -6.29 -10.31 -0.73
N ALA A 20 -5.85 -11.55 -0.98
CA ALA A 20 -4.69 -11.79 -1.83
C ALA A 20 -4.92 -11.30 -3.27
N GLU A 21 -6.10 -11.57 -3.84
CA GLU A 21 -6.46 -11.09 -5.19
C GLU A 21 -6.48 -9.56 -5.25
N ALA A 22 -7.09 -8.89 -4.28
CA ALA A 22 -7.14 -7.43 -4.20
C ALA A 22 -5.73 -6.82 -4.04
N TYR A 23 -4.90 -7.38 -3.17
CA TYR A 23 -3.53 -6.91 -2.94
C TYR A 23 -2.68 -7.02 -4.20
N PHE A 24 -2.60 -8.22 -4.79
CA PHE A 24 -1.76 -8.45 -5.97
C PHE A 24 -2.30 -7.74 -7.21
N GLY A 25 -3.63 -7.69 -7.39
CA GLY A 25 -4.26 -6.94 -8.46
C GLY A 25 -3.93 -5.45 -8.39
N LEU A 26 -4.08 -4.84 -7.22
CA LEU A 26 -3.75 -3.42 -7.01
C LEU A 26 -2.26 -3.14 -7.25
N ALA A 27 -1.37 -3.98 -6.72
CA ALA A 27 0.07 -3.82 -6.91
C ALA A 27 0.46 -3.87 -8.39
N GLU A 28 -0.09 -4.82 -9.15
CA GLU A 28 0.13 -4.91 -10.60
C GLU A 28 -0.45 -3.70 -11.35
N ASP A 29 -1.67 -3.29 -11.03
CA ASP A 29 -2.32 -2.15 -11.69
C ASP A 29 -1.58 -0.84 -11.47
N LEU A 30 -1.12 -0.57 -10.25
CA LEU A 30 -0.31 0.60 -9.95
C LEU A 30 1.04 0.56 -10.68
N ALA A 31 1.69 -0.60 -10.72
CA ALA A 31 2.96 -0.76 -11.43
C ALA A 31 2.79 -0.51 -12.94
N ARG A 32 1.70 -1.02 -13.53
CA ARG A 32 1.32 -0.74 -14.93
C ARG A 32 1.04 0.74 -15.15
N LEU A 33 0.25 1.35 -14.28
CA LEU A 33 -0.18 2.75 -14.38
C LEU A 33 1.00 3.72 -14.34
N PHE A 34 1.92 3.54 -13.39
CA PHE A 34 3.06 4.44 -13.21
C PHE A 34 4.28 4.03 -14.05
N CYS A 35 4.26 2.85 -14.68
CA CYS A 35 5.41 2.27 -15.39
C CYS A 35 6.67 2.25 -14.51
N ARG A 36 6.48 1.98 -13.21
CA ARG A 36 7.49 2.07 -12.16
C ARG A 36 7.31 0.90 -11.20
N LYS A 37 8.37 0.54 -10.49
CA LYS A 37 8.26 -0.38 -9.37
C LYS A 37 7.48 0.30 -8.25
N ILE A 38 6.52 -0.44 -7.71
CA ILE A 38 5.66 -0.03 -6.60
C ILE A 38 6.03 -0.87 -5.38
N ASP A 39 6.17 -0.23 -4.23
CA ASP A 39 6.11 -0.91 -2.93
C ASP A 39 4.74 -0.66 -2.32
N LEU A 40 4.06 -1.73 -1.92
CA LEU A 40 2.72 -1.69 -1.35
C LEU A 40 2.80 -2.21 0.07
N VAL A 41 2.42 -1.39 1.05
CA VAL A 41 2.50 -1.74 2.46
C VAL A 41 1.12 -1.61 3.08
N GLU A 42 0.60 -2.71 3.62
CA GLU A 42 -0.61 -2.64 4.44
C GLU A 42 -0.31 -2.03 5.80
N ARG A 43 -1.07 -1.00 6.18
CA ARG A 43 -0.85 -0.30 7.45
C ARG A 43 -0.96 -1.25 8.65
N SER A 44 -1.88 -2.21 8.59
CA SER A 44 -2.09 -3.23 9.63
C SER A 44 -0.90 -4.19 9.78
N ALA A 45 -0.12 -4.41 8.72
CA ALA A 45 1.04 -5.29 8.71
C ALA A 45 2.30 -4.65 9.33
N ILE A 46 2.29 -3.33 9.53
CA ILE A 46 3.41 -2.60 10.14
C ILE A 46 3.48 -2.94 11.63
N ARG A 47 4.43 -3.81 12.02
CA ARG A 47 4.62 -4.21 13.43
C ARG A 47 5.66 -3.37 14.17
N ASN A 48 6.61 -2.77 13.46
CA ASN A 48 7.66 -1.97 14.07
C ASN A 48 7.10 -0.57 14.43
N PRO A 49 7.07 -0.18 15.72
CA PRO A 49 6.51 1.11 16.14
C PRO A 49 7.30 2.30 15.57
N ILE A 50 8.62 2.18 15.42
CA ILE A 50 9.47 3.25 14.87
C ILE A 50 9.12 3.48 13.40
N PHE A 51 8.98 2.39 12.63
CA PHE A 51 8.60 2.51 11.22
C PHE A 51 7.18 3.05 11.06
N ARG A 52 6.26 2.64 11.94
CA ARG A 52 4.88 3.16 11.95
C ARG A 52 4.85 4.67 12.14
N GLU A 53 5.58 5.18 13.13
CA GLU A 53 5.66 6.62 13.41
C GLU A 53 6.18 7.39 12.19
N SER A 54 7.28 6.93 11.58
CA SER A 54 7.82 7.54 10.36
C SER A 54 6.82 7.53 9.19
N VAL A 55 6.06 6.45 9.02
CA VAL A 55 5.01 6.38 8.01
C VAL A 55 3.90 7.39 8.33
N GLU A 56 3.41 7.44 9.57
CA GLU A 56 2.33 8.33 9.97
C GLU A 56 2.70 9.82 9.85
N GLU A 57 3.96 10.18 10.05
CA GLU A 57 4.45 11.56 9.87
C GLU A 57 4.56 11.98 8.40
N THR A 58 4.82 11.04 7.50
CA THR A 58 5.21 11.35 6.10
C THR A 58 4.14 10.99 5.09
N CYS A 59 3.21 10.09 5.43
CA CYS A 59 2.15 9.63 4.56
C CYS A 59 1.18 10.76 4.24
N LYS A 60 0.71 10.78 2.98
CA LYS A 60 -0.27 11.75 2.50
C LYS A 60 -1.47 11.01 1.96
N ASP A 61 -2.65 11.41 2.41
CA ASP A 61 -3.90 10.82 1.94
C ASP A 61 -4.09 11.13 0.46
N VAL A 62 -4.22 10.08 -0.35
CA VAL A 62 -4.49 10.16 -1.79
C VAL A 62 -5.89 9.67 -2.15
N TYR A 63 -6.48 8.84 -1.29
CA TYR A 63 -7.82 8.28 -1.44
C TYR A 63 -8.36 7.89 -0.07
N ALA A 64 -9.63 8.19 0.17
CA ALA A 64 -10.38 7.71 1.33
C ALA A 64 -11.81 7.42 0.87
N VAL A 65 -12.39 6.31 1.35
CA VAL A 65 -13.82 6.03 1.15
C VAL A 65 -14.61 6.77 2.23
N ALA A 66 -15.71 7.42 1.84
CA ALA A 66 -16.57 8.21 2.72
C ALA A 66 -17.60 7.36 3.46
#